data_AF-A0A372QK80-F1
#
_entry.id   AF-A0A372QK80-F1
#
_cell.length_a   1.000
_cell.length_b   1.000
_cell.length_c   1.000
_cell.angle_alpha   90.00
_cell.angle_beta   90.00
_cell.angle_gamma   90.00
#
_symmetry.space_group_name_H-M   'P 1'
#
loop_
_entity.id
_entity.type
_entity.pdbx_description
1 polymer ?
#
loop_
_entity_poly.entity_id
_entity_poly.type
_entity_poly.pdbx_seq_one_letter_code
_entity_poly.pdbx_strand_id
1 'polypeptide(L)'
;MPTAVTHFKTNIYECLEALPKPTLDQLYKEPATCLAIFRLLPPLARQLVMSLLFTQPISPVNLTQSDLRLWVKNEEEALAKFHEALDKLSKLSIMTTDSSGYIQINSSFRERFQDCLTGGGDHQSFGVSCERPAKDKPDIAFLDRHAMKQWEEILHFMVGTESTRQPSAAVLKVVTRAKLMKEGKDKQLMITNKGFQFLLQDVNTQVWAFLIQYLDIADELLHMNVVEVLNFFFMLGSLELGMDYSVEALTPTQKQLLDDLANFGLAYRRKKGSSRYYPTRLATTLTSGNSAVVSSAVSSSTSTTTGDDGATEQGFIIVETNYKLYAYTESKLQISVLRLFCELQTRFANMVYALITRDSVRKALKHGITANQIISYLTSHAHPQMKKQTPLLPPTVVDQIRLWEMERNRLVATECHLYKEFRNQGDYEMVLRHATNLGFVIWSNAKKRMFSVTEEGHEHVRNYIKKKIAQRKTNGGGEAGSGIGTPNNGSPSVR
;
A
#
# COMPACT_ATOMS: atom_id res chain seq x y z
N MET A 1 -7.38 -22.64 4.52
CA MET A 1 -7.60 -21.46 3.66
C MET A 1 -6.83 -20.31 4.26
N PRO A 2 -5.58 -20.03 3.82
CA PRO A 2 -4.87 -18.87 4.31
C PRO A 2 -5.58 -17.64 3.75
N THR A 3 -6.09 -16.83 4.66
CA THR A 3 -6.65 -15.50 4.39
C THR A 3 -5.66 -14.74 3.52
N ALA A 4 -6.10 -14.33 2.33
CA ALA A 4 -5.33 -13.46 1.46
C ALA A 4 -4.89 -12.25 2.27
N VAL A 5 -3.59 -12.17 2.55
CA VAL A 5 -2.96 -10.96 3.04
C VAL A 5 -3.23 -9.93 1.96
N THR A 6 -4.17 -9.02 2.21
CA THR A 6 -4.43 -7.90 1.32
C THR A 6 -3.17 -7.04 1.29
N HIS A 7 -2.32 -7.35 0.32
CA HIS A 7 -1.18 -6.54 -0.04
C HIS A 7 -1.72 -5.13 -0.30
N PHE A 8 -1.07 -4.17 0.34
CA PHE A 8 -1.39 -2.76 0.19
C PHE A 8 -1.13 -2.43 -1.29
N LYS A 9 -2.21 -2.17 -2.05
CA LYS A 9 -2.11 -1.78 -3.45
C LYS A 9 -1.49 -0.40 -3.50
N THR A 10 -0.18 -0.38 -3.53
CA THR A 10 0.65 0.83 -3.66
C THR A 10 0.69 1.31 -5.09
N ASN A 11 0.40 0.41 -6.02
CA ASN A 11 0.59 0.64 -7.42
C ASN A 11 -0.75 0.71 -8.16
N ILE A 12 -0.91 1.76 -8.96
CA ILE A 12 -2.12 1.99 -9.73
C ILE A 12 -2.43 0.82 -10.69
N TYR A 13 -1.42 0.10 -11.19
CA TYR A 13 -1.66 -1.08 -12.05
C TYR A 13 -2.46 -2.16 -11.33
N GLU A 14 -2.19 -2.44 -10.04
CA GLU A 14 -2.95 -3.45 -9.29
C GLU A 14 -4.41 -3.05 -9.06
N CYS A 15 -4.68 -1.74 -9.08
CA CYS A 15 -6.04 -1.22 -9.07
C CYS A 15 -6.69 -1.41 -10.44
N LEU A 16 -6.01 -0.98 -11.52
CA LEU A 16 -6.53 -1.07 -12.90
C LEU A 16 -6.71 -2.53 -13.37
N GLU A 17 -5.82 -3.45 -13.00
CA GLU A 17 -5.92 -4.88 -13.30
C GLU A 17 -7.10 -5.56 -12.57
N ALA A 18 -7.52 -5.03 -11.43
CA ALA A 18 -8.63 -5.58 -10.66
C ALA A 18 -10.01 -5.08 -11.15
N LEU A 19 -10.06 -4.09 -12.03
CA LEU A 19 -11.32 -3.54 -12.53
C LEU A 19 -11.96 -4.43 -13.60
N PRO A 20 -13.30 -4.57 -13.62
CA PRO A 20 -13.99 -5.29 -14.68
C PRO A 20 -13.81 -4.63 -16.05
N LYS A 21 -13.71 -5.46 -17.10
CA LYS A 21 -13.66 -5.04 -18.51
C LYS A 21 -14.68 -3.94 -18.90
N PRO A 22 -15.98 -4.04 -18.56
CA PRO A 22 -16.94 -2.99 -18.94
C PRO A 22 -16.65 -1.63 -18.28
N THR A 23 -16.03 -1.64 -17.09
CA THR A 23 -15.63 -0.41 -16.39
C THR A 23 -14.41 0.22 -17.07
N LEU A 24 -13.46 -0.61 -17.52
CA LEU A 24 -12.31 -0.16 -18.32
C LEU A 24 -12.75 0.44 -19.67
N ASP A 25 -13.73 -0.16 -20.35
CA ASP A 25 -14.27 0.39 -21.60
C ASP A 25 -14.91 1.77 -21.39
N GLN A 26 -15.58 1.97 -20.26
CA GLN A 26 -16.14 3.28 -19.90
C GLN A 26 -15.05 4.29 -19.55
N LEU A 27 -13.98 3.85 -18.91
CA LEU A 27 -12.81 4.66 -18.57
C LEU A 27 -12.06 5.13 -19.84
N TYR A 28 -11.96 4.26 -20.85
CA TYR A 28 -11.32 4.57 -22.14
C TYR A 28 -12.13 5.53 -23.04
N LYS A 29 -13.35 5.93 -22.63
CA LYS A 29 -14.12 6.96 -23.36
C LYS A 29 -13.50 8.35 -23.23
N GLU A 30 -12.76 8.62 -22.17
CA GLU A 30 -12.11 9.91 -21.95
C GLU A 30 -10.65 9.93 -22.45
N PRO A 31 -10.27 10.87 -23.33
CA PRO A 31 -8.91 10.98 -23.86
C PRO A 31 -7.81 11.14 -22.80
N ALA A 32 -8.10 11.86 -21.70
CA ALA A 32 -7.14 12.10 -20.62
C ALA A 32 -6.70 10.79 -19.93
N THR A 33 -7.64 9.86 -19.77
CA THR A 33 -7.35 8.55 -19.18
C THR A 33 -6.54 7.68 -20.12
N CYS A 34 -6.85 7.69 -21.42
CA CYS A 34 -6.05 6.98 -22.42
C CYS A 34 -4.58 7.45 -22.42
N LEU A 35 -4.35 8.77 -22.34
CA LEU A 35 -3.02 9.34 -22.25
C LEU A 35 -2.30 8.95 -20.95
N ALA A 36 -2.98 9.02 -19.81
CA ALA A 36 -2.38 8.69 -18.53
C ALA A 36 -2.00 7.21 -18.44
N ILE A 37 -2.87 6.31 -18.90
CA ILE A 37 -2.58 4.88 -18.95
C ILE A 37 -1.43 4.60 -19.92
N PHE A 38 -1.39 5.27 -21.08
CA PHE A 38 -0.27 5.16 -22.01
C PHE A 38 1.07 5.61 -21.38
N ARG A 39 1.08 6.70 -20.60
CA ARG A 39 2.28 7.17 -19.88
C ARG A 39 2.77 6.18 -18.83
N LEU A 40 1.84 5.45 -18.20
CA LEU A 40 2.14 4.40 -17.25
C LEU A 40 2.68 3.14 -17.95
N LEU A 41 2.46 2.90 -19.24
CA LEU A 41 2.94 1.66 -19.86
C LEU A 41 4.49 1.58 -19.94
N PRO A 42 5.07 0.37 -19.79
CA PRO A 42 6.49 0.13 -20.07
C PRO A 42 6.89 0.62 -21.47
N PRO A 43 8.16 1.01 -21.70
CA PRO A 43 8.61 1.56 -22.99
C PRO A 43 8.29 0.65 -24.17
N LEU A 44 8.45 -0.67 -24.01
CA LEU A 44 8.14 -1.64 -25.05
C LEU A 44 6.63 -1.72 -25.36
N ALA A 45 5.79 -1.70 -24.32
CA ALA A 45 4.34 -1.67 -24.48
C ALA A 45 3.89 -0.37 -25.20
N ARG A 46 4.50 0.77 -24.87
CA ARG A 46 4.24 2.05 -25.56
C ARG A 46 4.59 1.99 -27.04
N GLN A 47 5.74 1.40 -27.38
CA GLN A 47 6.15 1.23 -28.78
C GLN A 47 5.16 0.35 -29.55
N LEU A 48 4.73 -0.77 -28.96
CA LEU A 48 3.73 -1.65 -29.56
C LEU A 48 2.41 -0.92 -29.80
N VAL A 49 1.88 -0.22 -28.79
CA VAL A 49 0.64 0.56 -28.92
C VAL A 49 0.77 1.63 -30.01
N MET A 50 1.86 2.40 -30.05
CA MET A 50 2.08 3.43 -31.07
C MET A 50 2.17 2.85 -32.48
N SER A 51 2.87 1.72 -32.66
CA SER A 51 2.99 1.06 -33.95
C SER A 51 1.67 0.51 -34.49
N LEU A 52 0.78 0.09 -33.57
CA LEU A 52 -0.51 -0.52 -33.88
C LEU A 52 -1.67 0.49 -33.92
N LEU A 53 -1.43 1.74 -33.51
CA LEU A 53 -2.47 2.76 -33.42
C LEU A 53 -2.96 3.20 -34.81
N PHE A 54 -2.04 3.41 -35.75
CA PHE A 54 -2.32 3.95 -37.08
C PHE A 54 -2.51 2.87 -38.16
N THR A 55 -2.31 1.60 -37.85
CA THR A 55 -2.65 0.50 -38.75
C THR A 55 -4.17 0.43 -38.90
N GLN A 56 -4.67 0.93 -40.03
CA GLN A 56 -6.10 1.06 -40.33
C GLN A 56 -6.87 -0.28 -40.27
N PRO A 57 -8.20 -0.27 -40.09
CA PRO A 57 -9.05 -1.47 -40.20
C PRO A 57 -9.28 -1.95 -41.65
N ILE A 58 -8.72 -1.27 -42.66
CA ILE A 58 -8.98 -1.54 -44.09
C ILE A 58 -8.31 -2.82 -44.61
N SER A 59 -7.48 -3.48 -43.81
CA SER A 59 -7.12 -4.87 -44.03
C SER A 59 -6.92 -5.54 -42.67
N PRO A 60 -7.46 -6.76 -42.43
CA PRO A 60 -7.05 -7.56 -41.31
C PRO A 60 -5.62 -8.02 -41.60
N VAL A 61 -4.64 -7.15 -41.38
CA VAL A 61 -3.28 -7.61 -41.11
C VAL A 61 -3.39 -8.28 -39.77
N ASN A 62 -3.71 -9.56 -39.88
CA ASN A 62 -3.79 -10.58 -38.87
C ASN A 62 -2.44 -10.69 -38.17
N LEU A 63 -2.08 -9.67 -37.39
CA LEU A 63 -0.86 -9.66 -36.59
C LEU A 63 -1.03 -10.74 -35.52
N THR A 64 -0.36 -11.86 -35.77
CA THR A 64 -0.24 -12.93 -34.80
C THR A 64 0.83 -12.55 -33.77
N GLN A 65 0.74 -13.13 -32.58
CA GLN A 65 1.80 -12.99 -31.57
C GLN A 65 3.19 -13.39 -32.11
N SER A 66 3.22 -14.28 -33.11
CA SER A 66 4.41 -14.72 -33.83
C SER A 66 5.06 -13.60 -34.64
N ASP A 67 4.27 -12.74 -35.28
CA ASP A 67 4.77 -11.63 -36.10
C ASP A 67 5.35 -10.51 -35.26
N LEU A 68 4.71 -10.21 -34.12
CA LEU A 68 5.23 -9.24 -33.15
C LEU A 68 6.52 -9.75 -32.49
N ARG A 69 6.68 -11.06 -32.33
CA ARG A 69 7.92 -11.66 -31.83
C ARG A 69 9.11 -11.42 -32.77
N LEU A 70 8.87 -11.32 -34.08
CA LEU A 70 9.92 -11.01 -35.06
C LEU A 70 10.48 -9.58 -34.92
N TRP A 71 9.76 -8.67 -34.27
CA TRP A 71 10.23 -7.29 -34.04
C TRP A 71 11.21 -7.18 -32.88
N VAL A 72 11.35 -8.24 -32.07
CA VAL A 72 12.21 -8.28 -30.89
C VAL A 72 13.47 -9.08 -31.21
N LYS A 73 14.63 -8.61 -30.75
CA LYS A 73 15.88 -9.36 -30.88
C LYS A 73 15.78 -10.71 -30.16
N ASN A 74 16.45 -11.74 -30.68
CA ASN A 74 16.49 -13.10 -30.13
C ASN A 74 17.35 -13.22 -28.84
N GLU A 75 17.23 -12.25 -27.93
CA GLU A 75 17.83 -12.30 -26.59
C GLU A 75 16.75 -12.74 -25.59
N GLU A 76 17.07 -13.68 -24.70
CA GLU A 76 16.11 -14.23 -23.73
C GLU A 76 15.51 -13.14 -22.82
N GLU A 77 16.31 -12.15 -22.42
CA GLU A 77 15.85 -11.01 -21.62
C GLU A 77 14.87 -10.10 -22.38
N ALA A 78 15.08 -9.91 -23.69
CA ALA A 78 14.21 -9.09 -24.52
C ALA A 78 12.86 -9.79 -24.76
N LEU A 79 12.88 -11.10 -24.97
CA LEU A 79 11.69 -11.95 -25.08
C LEU A 79 10.90 -11.99 -23.77
N ALA A 80 11.56 -12.05 -22.61
CA ALA A 80 10.91 -11.99 -21.31
C ALA A 80 10.18 -10.66 -21.09
N LYS A 81 10.84 -9.52 -21.37
CA LYS A 81 10.23 -8.18 -21.30
C LYS A 81 9.07 -8.01 -22.29
N PHE A 82 9.17 -8.64 -23.46
CA PHE A 82 8.09 -8.64 -24.44
C PHE A 82 6.85 -9.41 -23.97
N HIS A 83 7.02 -10.60 -23.40
CA HIS A 83 5.91 -11.35 -22.81
C HIS A 83 5.29 -10.60 -21.62
N GLU A 84 6.10 -9.98 -20.77
CA GLU A 84 5.60 -9.14 -19.67
C GLU A 84 4.77 -7.94 -20.18
N ALA A 85 5.23 -7.28 -21.25
CA ALA A 85 4.51 -6.18 -21.87
C ALA A 85 3.16 -6.62 -22.47
N LEU A 86 3.12 -7.78 -23.15
CA LEU A 86 1.88 -8.35 -23.69
C LEU A 86 0.91 -8.77 -22.58
N ASP A 87 1.41 -9.41 -21.52
CA ASP A 87 0.59 -9.79 -20.36
C ASP A 87 -0.05 -8.55 -19.73
N LYS A 88 0.73 -7.48 -19.50
CA LYS A 88 0.21 -6.20 -19.01
C LYS A 88 -0.83 -5.56 -19.93
N LEU A 89 -0.61 -5.56 -21.24
CA LEU A 89 -1.56 -5.01 -22.22
C LEU A 89 -2.87 -5.81 -22.31
N SER A 90 -2.79 -7.13 -22.15
CA SER A 90 -3.96 -8.01 -22.11
C SER A 90 -4.75 -7.86 -20.81
N LYS A 91 -4.07 -7.75 -19.66
CA LYS A 91 -4.70 -7.49 -18.35
C LYS A 91 -5.43 -6.16 -18.31
N LEU A 92 -4.83 -5.11 -18.87
CA LEU A 92 -5.48 -3.80 -19.01
C LEU A 92 -6.57 -3.78 -20.09
N SER A 93 -6.82 -4.90 -20.80
CA SER A 93 -7.79 -5.00 -21.89
C SER A 93 -7.59 -3.95 -22.99
N ILE A 94 -6.35 -3.48 -23.18
CA ILE A 94 -5.96 -2.60 -24.30
C ILE A 94 -5.81 -3.46 -25.55
N MET A 95 -5.27 -4.67 -25.38
CA MET A 95 -5.18 -5.69 -26.41
C MET A 95 -6.09 -6.86 -26.07
N THR A 96 -7.01 -7.19 -26.97
CA THR A 96 -7.82 -8.39 -26.91
C THR A 96 -7.31 -9.38 -27.95
N THR A 97 -7.03 -10.60 -27.51
CA THR A 97 -6.73 -11.72 -28.41
C THR A 97 -8.05 -12.39 -28.77
N ASP A 98 -8.42 -12.36 -30.05
CA ASP A 98 -9.58 -13.11 -30.53
C ASP A 98 -9.33 -14.62 -30.44
N SER A 99 -10.40 -15.43 -30.50
CA SER A 99 -10.35 -16.90 -30.51
C SER A 99 -9.51 -17.50 -31.64
N SER A 100 -9.17 -16.70 -32.66
CA SER A 100 -8.32 -17.02 -33.80
C SER A 100 -6.83 -16.64 -33.61
N GLY A 101 -6.45 -16.07 -32.45
CA GLY A 101 -5.08 -15.68 -32.15
C GLY A 101 -4.64 -14.32 -32.71
N TYR A 102 -5.57 -13.51 -33.22
CA TYR A 102 -5.29 -12.16 -33.69
C TYR A 102 -5.35 -11.15 -32.56
N ILE A 103 -4.38 -10.24 -32.56
CA ILE A 103 -4.29 -9.16 -31.58
C ILE A 103 -5.04 -7.95 -32.13
N GLN A 104 -6.15 -7.59 -31.48
CA GLN A 104 -6.87 -6.35 -31.75
C GLN A 104 -6.69 -5.37 -30.59
N ILE A 105 -6.54 -4.08 -30.92
CA ILE A 105 -6.61 -3.01 -29.92
C ILE A 105 -8.07 -2.65 -29.71
N ASN A 106 -8.45 -2.42 -28.46
CA ASN A 106 -9.78 -1.91 -28.11
C ASN A 106 -10.15 -0.68 -28.96
N SER A 107 -11.27 -0.77 -29.67
CA SER A 107 -11.72 0.26 -30.61
C SER A 107 -11.93 1.62 -29.93
N SER A 108 -12.47 1.63 -28.71
CA SER A 108 -12.70 2.84 -27.93
C SER A 108 -11.39 3.50 -27.53
N PHE A 109 -10.41 2.72 -27.04
CA PHE A 109 -9.09 3.24 -26.69
C PHE A 109 -8.37 3.81 -27.91
N ARG A 110 -8.44 3.12 -29.04
CA ARG A 110 -7.81 3.54 -30.30
C ARG A 110 -8.36 4.88 -30.79
N GLU A 111 -9.69 5.01 -30.92
CA GLU A 111 -10.33 6.24 -31.41
C GLU A 111 -9.98 7.43 -30.50
N ARG A 112 -10.13 7.26 -29.18
CA ARG A 112 -9.87 8.33 -28.21
C ARG A 112 -8.41 8.70 -28.06
N PHE A 113 -7.50 7.76 -28.26
CA PHE A 113 -6.07 8.05 -28.27
C PHE A 113 -5.63 8.70 -29.60
N GLN A 114 -6.23 8.34 -30.74
CA GLN A 114 -6.04 9.05 -32.01
C GLN A 114 -6.55 10.50 -31.91
N ASP A 115 -7.72 10.71 -31.32
CA ASP A 115 -8.27 12.03 -31.01
C ASP A 115 -7.28 12.85 -30.17
N CYS A 116 -6.72 12.25 -29.11
CA CYS A 116 -5.71 12.89 -28.26
C CYS A 116 -4.45 13.32 -29.03
N LEU A 117 -3.98 12.53 -29.99
CA LEU A 117 -2.76 12.83 -30.76
C LEU A 117 -2.98 13.84 -31.88
N THR A 118 -4.16 13.80 -32.49
CA THR A 118 -4.54 14.67 -33.61
C THR A 118 -5.16 15.99 -33.14
N GLY A 119 -5.41 16.13 -31.83
CA GLY A 119 -6.14 17.25 -31.25
C GLY A 119 -7.62 17.26 -31.65
N GLY A 120 -8.16 16.10 -32.00
CA GLY A 120 -9.55 15.92 -32.40
C GLY A 120 -10.49 15.81 -31.20
N GLY A 121 -11.69 16.39 -31.36
CA GLY A 121 -12.82 16.18 -30.45
C GLY A 121 -13.18 17.39 -29.58
N ASP A 122 -14.48 17.47 -29.24
CA ASP A 122 -15.10 18.57 -28.46
C ASP A 122 -15.00 18.33 -26.93
N HIS A 123 -14.07 17.47 -26.53
CA HIS A 123 -14.01 16.93 -25.18
C HIS A 123 -13.13 17.86 -24.32
N GLN A 124 -13.73 18.52 -23.34
CA GLN A 124 -13.05 19.35 -22.32
C GLN A 124 -12.20 18.50 -21.33
N SER A 125 -11.73 17.33 -21.78
CA SER A 125 -11.09 16.29 -20.97
C SER A 125 -9.71 16.68 -20.45
N PHE A 126 -9.06 17.68 -21.04
CA PHE A 126 -7.79 18.24 -20.55
C PHE A 126 -7.96 19.48 -19.65
N GLY A 127 -9.18 19.72 -19.18
CA GLY A 127 -9.53 20.88 -18.37
C GLY A 127 -9.65 22.16 -19.21
N VAL A 128 -10.61 23.01 -18.86
CA VAL A 128 -10.79 24.30 -19.53
C VAL A 128 -9.87 25.33 -18.87
N SER A 129 -8.78 25.69 -19.53
CA SER A 129 -7.91 26.79 -19.14
C SER A 129 -8.69 28.10 -19.13
N CYS A 130 -8.59 28.88 -18.05
CA CYS A 130 -9.25 30.18 -17.97
C CYS A 130 -8.46 31.22 -18.78
N GLU A 131 -8.99 31.66 -19.93
CA GLU A 131 -8.32 32.65 -20.81
C GLU A 131 -8.06 34.02 -20.14
N ARG A 132 -8.82 34.38 -19.10
CA ARG A 132 -8.62 35.64 -18.37
C ARG A 132 -7.59 35.46 -17.26
N PRO A 133 -6.41 36.11 -17.31
CA PRO A 133 -5.41 35.98 -16.26
C PRO A 133 -5.98 36.41 -14.91
N ALA A 134 -5.84 35.56 -13.90
CA ALA A 134 -6.18 35.91 -12.53
C ALA A 134 -5.36 37.12 -12.07
N LYS A 135 -5.99 38.03 -11.32
CA LYS A 135 -5.36 39.27 -10.80
C LYS A 135 -4.18 38.99 -9.86
N ASP A 136 -4.16 37.81 -9.24
CA ASP A 136 -3.05 37.27 -8.43
C ASP A 136 -2.78 35.81 -8.88
N LYS A 137 -1.83 35.59 -9.79
CA LYS A 137 -1.38 34.23 -10.12
C LYS A 137 -0.50 33.72 -8.97
N PRO A 138 -0.84 32.60 -8.31
CA PRO A 138 0.04 32.02 -7.30
C PRO A 138 1.33 31.55 -7.98
N ASP A 139 2.46 31.84 -7.35
CA ASP A 139 3.77 31.37 -7.81
C ASP A 139 3.86 29.83 -7.70
N ILE A 140 4.59 29.20 -8.61
CA ILE A 140 4.80 27.74 -8.62
C ILE A 140 5.47 27.32 -7.31
N ALA A 141 6.45 28.11 -6.82
CA ALA A 141 7.11 27.84 -5.54
C ALA A 141 6.16 27.94 -4.34
N PHE A 142 5.14 28.81 -4.42
CA PHE A 142 4.11 28.90 -3.40
C PHE A 142 3.20 27.67 -3.40
N LEU A 143 2.78 27.20 -4.59
CA LEU A 143 1.98 25.99 -4.75
C LEU A 143 2.72 24.75 -4.19
N ASP A 144 4.01 24.63 -4.48
CA ASP A 144 4.84 23.52 -4.01
C ASP A 144 4.97 23.52 -2.48
N ARG A 145 5.23 24.69 -1.88
CA ARG A 145 5.30 24.84 -0.41
C ARG A 145 3.95 24.56 0.25
N HIS A 146 2.85 24.99 -0.37
CA HIS A 146 1.50 24.72 0.14
C HIS A 146 1.16 23.23 0.11
N ALA A 147 1.42 22.57 -1.02
CA ALA A 147 1.18 21.14 -1.20
C ALA A 147 1.95 20.30 -0.18
N MET A 148 3.26 20.56 -0.05
CA MET A 148 4.11 19.88 0.94
C MET A 148 3.63 20.11 2.37
N LYS A 149 3.26 21.35 2.72
CA LYS A 149 2.75 21.64 4.07
C LYS A 149 1.46 20.89 4.38
N GLN A 150 0.49 20.86 3.47
CA GLN A 150 -0.76 20.12 3.68
C GLN A 150 -0.50 18.61 3.78
N TRP A 151 0.37 18.07 2.93
CA TRP A 151 0.74 16.66 2.99
C TRP A 151 1.46 16.29 4.28
N GLU A 152 2.46 17.09 4.69
CA GLU A 152 3.17 16.92 5.96
C GLU A 152 2.25 17.06 7.17
N GLU A 153 1.25 17.94 7.14
CA GLU A 153 0.24 18.06 8.20
C GLU A 153 -0.54 16.74 8.39
N ILE A 154 -0.88 16.05 7.30
CA ILE A 154 -1.53 14.73 7.33
C ILE A 154 -0.58 13.67 7.94
N LEU A 155 0.68 13.65 7.50
CA LEU A 155 1.67 12.69 8.01
C LEU A 155 2.01 12.95 9.48
N HIS A 156 2.09 14.21 9.90
CA HIS A 156 2.28 14.61 11.29
C HIS A 156 1.14 14.15 12.20
N PHE A 157 -0.10 14.19 11.67
CA PHE A 157 -1.24 13.64 12.38
C PHE A 157 -1.12 12.12 12.56
N MET A 158 -0.66 11.39 11.54
CA MET A 158 -0.44 9.94 11.62
C MET A 158 0.60 9.53 12.67
N VAL A 159 1.63 10.35 12.86
CA VAL A 159 2.70 10.11 13.86
C VAL A 159 2.27 10.53 15.27
N GLY A 160 1.13 11.21 15.43
CA GLY A 160 0.60 11.61 16.73
C GLY A 160 1.33 12.80 17.36
N THR A 161 2.01 13.63 16.56
CA THR A 161 2.50 14.93 17.04
C THR A 161 1.33 15.87 17.32
N GLU A 162 1.46 16.69 18.38
CA GLU A 162 0.49 17.73 18.79
C GLU A 162 0.40 18.90 17.79
N SER A 163 0.19 18.62 16.50
CA SER A 163 -0.10 19.64 15.51
C SER A 163 -1.55 20.11 15.70
N THR A 164 -1.70 21.43 15.82
CA THR A 164 -2.90 22.19 16.25
C THR A 164 -4.12 22.11 15.33
N ARG A 165 -4.06 21.38 14.21
CA ARG A 165 -5.15 21.32 13.23
C ARG A 165 -5.49 19.86 12.92
N GLN A 166 -6.67 19.44 13.36
CA GLN A 166 -7.21 18.14 12.95
C GLN A 166 -7.42 18.14 11.43
N PRO A 167 -6.94 17.10 10.72
CA PRO A 167 -7.19 16.98 9.28
C PRO A 167 -8.70 16.82 9.02
N SER A 168 -9.10 17.01 7.77
CA SER A 168 -10.53 16.92 7.40
C SER A 168 -11.11 15.56 7.75
N ALA A 169 -12.42 15.52 8.03
CA ALA A 169 -13.11 14.27 8.34
C ALA A 169 -12.97 13.20 7.23
N ALA A 170 -12.78 13.63 5.98
CA ALA A 170 -12.49 12.73 4.86
C ALA A 170 -11.14 12.02 5.04
N VAL A 171 -10.07 12.75 5.37
CA VAL A 171 -8.73 12.17 5.63
C VAL A 171 -8.80 11.16 6.78
N LEU A 172 -9.45 11.50 7.89
CA LEU A 172 -9.58 10.60 9.04
C LEU A 172 -10.29 9.31 8.68
N LYS A 173 -11.37 9.40 7.88
CA LYS A 173 -12.09 8.22 7.39
C LYS A 173 -11.19 7.35 6.51
N VAL A 174 -10.40 7.94 5.62
CA VAL A 174 -9.44 7.22 4.76
C VAL A 174 -8.40 6.48 5.60
N VAL A 175 -7.77 7.18 6.53
CA VAL A 175 -6.68 6.64 7.34
C VAL A 175 -7.14 5.53 8.28
N THR A 176 -8.32 5.68 8.92
CA THR A 176 -8.88 4.65 9.80
C THR A 176 -9.29 3.41 9.02
N ARG A 177 -9.89 3.58 7.84
CA ARG A 177 -10.38 2.47 7.03
C ARG A 177 -9.28 1.73 6.27
N ALA A 178 -8.22 2.41 5.79
CA ALA A 178 -6.99 1.74 5.34
C ALA A 178 -6.28 0.97 6.46
N LYS A 179 -6.75 1.08 7.72
CA LYS A 179 -6.07 0.55 8.89
C LYS A 179 -4.65 1.11 9.01
N LEU A 180 -4.41 2.34 8.53
CA LEU A 180 -3.13 3.05 8.73
C LEU A 180 -3.06 3.58 10.16
N MET A 181 -4.20 3.99 10.71
CA MET A 181 -4.38 4.25 12.13
C MET A 181 -5.45 3.33 12.71
N LYS A 182 -5.29 2.95 13.97
CA LYS A 182 -6.26 2.19 14.76
C LYS A 182 -6.66 3.02 15.96
N GLU A 183 -7.95 3.08 16.25
CA GLU A 183 -8.44 3.65 17.50
C GLU A 183 -7.98 2.78 18.68
N GLY A 184 -7.15 3.36 19.54
CA GLY A 184 -6.77 2.76 20.81
C GLY A 184 -7.94 2.75 21.81
N LYS A 185 -7.75 2.06 22.95
CA LYS A 185 -8.75 2.00 24.03
C LYS A 185 -9.13 3.39 24.59
N ASP A 186 -8.26 4.38 24.41
CA ASP A 186 -8.43 5.75 24.91
C ASP A 186 -8.94 6.74 23.85
N LYS A 187 -9.57 6.27 22.75
CA LYS A 187 -9.97 7.09 21.58
C LYS A 187 -8.83 7.87 20.90
N GLN A 188 -7.58 7.65 21.32
CA GLN A 188 -6.41 8.16 20.62
C GLN A 188 -6.14 7.26 19.40
N LEU A 189 -6.03 7.87 18.22
CA LEU A 189 -5.66 7.18 17.01
C LEU A 189 -4.17 6.84 17.06
N MET A 190 -3.85 5.56 16.98
CA MET A 190 -2.49 5.03 17.04
C MET A 190 -2.07 4.50 15.67
N ILE A 191 -0.83 4.74 15.28
CA ILE A 191 -0.28 4.20 14.04
C ILE A 191 -0.25 2.66 14.09
N THR A 192 -0.58 2.02 12.97
CA THR A 192 -0.47 0.57 12.81
C THR A 192 0.85 0.19 12.14
N ASN A 193 1.15 -1.12 12.11
CA ASN A 193 2.23 -1.68 11.30
C ASN A 193 2.16 -1.18 9.83
N LYS A 194 0.97 -1.26 9.23
CA LYS A 194 0.73 -0.81 7.85
C LYS A 194 0.92 0.70 7.69
N GLY A 195 0.47 1.49 8.68
CA GLY A 195 0.69 2.93 8.72
C GLY A 195 2.17 3.32 8.79
N PHE A 196 2.97 2.56 9.53
CA PHE A 196 4.41 2.79 9.56
C PHE A 196 5.06 2.45 8.23
N GLN A 197 4.73 1.31 7.61
CA GLN A 197 5.22 0.99 6.25
C GLN A 197 4.87 2.06 5.22
N PHE A 198 3.67 2.64 5.32
CA PHE A 198 3.25 3.75 4.48
C PHE A 198 4.17 4.97 4.66
N LEU A 199 4.52 5.36 5.89
CA LEU A 199 5.44 6.47 6.14
C LEU A 199 6.86 6.26 5.56
N LEU A 200 7.26 5.01 5.35
CA LEU A 200 8.57 4.65 4.78
C LEU A 200 8.63 4.73 3.26
N GLN A 201 7.48 4.79 2.58
CA GLN A 201 7.42 4.84 1.12
C GLN A 201 7.79 6.23 0.60
N ASP A 202 8.11 6.33 -0.69
CA ASP A 202 8.31 7.61 -1.36
C ASP A 202 6.98 8.39 -1.45
N VAL A 203 7.08 9.72 -1.58
CA VAL A 203 5.90 10.60 -1.58
C VAL A 203 4.90 10.23 -2.67
N ASN A 204 5.36 9.86 -3.87
CA ASN A 204 4.45 9.51 -4.97
C ASN A 204 3.68 8.21 -4.66
N THR A 205 4.37 7.18 -4.18
CA THR A 205 3.74 5.92 -3.74
C THR A 205 2.79 6.15 -2.56
N GLN A 206 3.15 7.01 -1.60
CA GLN A 206 2.26 7.38 -0.50
C GLN A 206 0.97 8.03 -1.02
N VAL A 207 1.08 9.01 -1.92
CA VAL A 207 -0.10 9.69 -2.47
C VAL A 207 -0.95 8.70 -3.26
N TRP A 208 -0.37 7.84 -4.10
CA TRP A 208 -1.12 6.83 -4.84
C TRP A 208 -1.84 5.84 -3.93
N ALA A 209 -1.16 5.29 -2.93
CA ALA A 209 -1.77 4.33 -2.02
C ALA A 209 -2.89 4.98 -1.18
N PHE A 210 -2.75 6.26 -0.85
CA PHE A 210 -3.81 7.04 -0.20
C PHE A 210 -5.00 7.27 -1.14
N LEU A 211 -4.78 7.62 -2.41
CA LEU A 211 -5.83 7.80 -3.40
C LEU A 211 -6.56 6.49 -3.73
N ILE A 212 -5.83 5.37 -3.82
CA ILE A 212 -6.44 4.04 -4.03
C ILE A 212 -7.35 3.68 -2.87
N GLN A 213 -6.92 3.93 -1.62
CA GLN A 213 -7.82 3.73 -0.49
C GLN A 213 -9.04 4.65 -0.57
N TYR A 214 -8.84 5.90 -0.99
CA TYR A 214 -9.94 6.83 -1.16
C TYR A 214 -10.95 6.31 -2.19
N LEU A 215 -10.52 5.65 -3.27
CA LEU A 215 -11.43 5.03 -4.25
C LEU A 215 -12.30 3.93 -3.61
N ASP A 216 -11.70 3.02 -2.84
CA ASP A 216 -12.46 1.96 -2.14
C ASP A 216 -13.51 2.54 -1.17
N ILE A 217 -13.26 3.73 -0.64
CA ILE A 217 -14.15 4.43 0.29
C ILE A 217 -15.23 5.20 -0.46
N ALA A 218 -14.87 5.82 -1.58
CA ALA A 218 -15.80 6.56 -2.42
C ALA A 218 -16.88 5.65 -3.01
N ASP A 219 -16.52 4.41 -3.37
CA ASP A 219 -17.44 3.39 -3.87
C ASP A 219 -18.46 2.97 -2.78
N GLU A 220 -17.98 2.64 -1.57
CA GLU A 220 -18.84 2.09 -0.51
C GLU A 220 -19.65 3.13 0.29
N LEU A 221 -19.13 4.35 0.49
CA LEU A 221 -19.72 5.33 1.43
C LEU A 221 -20.33 6.57 0.76
N LEU A 222 -19.85 6.94 -0.43
CA LEU A 222 -20.35 8.13 -1.14
C LEU A 222 -21.16 7.79 -2.40
N HIS A 223 -21.25 6.51 -2.79
CA HIS A 223 -21.87 6.07 -4.05
C HIS A 223 -21.37 6.87 -5.27
N MET A 224 -20.10 7.26 -5.24
CA MET A 224 -19.48 7.96 -6.36
C MET A 224 -19.13 6.97 -7.44
N ASN A 225 -19.35 7.34 -8.70
CA ASN A 225 -18.92 6.52 -9.82
C ASN A 225 -17.38 6.48 -9.86
N VAL A 226 -16.80 5.30 -9.62
CA VAL A 226 -15.35 5.05 -9.61
C VAL A 226 -14.70 5.53 -10.92
N VAL A 227 -15.41 5.43 -12.05
CA VAL A 227 -14.94 5.87 -13.36
C VAL A 227 -14.73 7.39 -13.40
N GLU A 228 -15.66 8.18 -12.86
CA GLU A 228 -15.57 9.65 -12.86
C GLU A 228 -14.43 10.14 -11.96
N VAL A 229 -14.19 9.45 -10.83
CA VAL A 229 -13.11 9.78 -9.90
C VAL A 229 -11.74 9.47 -10.53
N LEU A 230 -11.60 8.30 -11.15
CA LEU A 230 -10.37 7.92 -11.86
C LEU A 230 -10.09 8.84 -13.04
N ASN A 231 -11.10 9.13 -13.86
CA ASN A 231 -10.99 10.10 -14.96
C ASN A 231 -10.49 11.46 -14.47
N PHE A 232 -11.01 11.94 -13.34
CA PHE A 232 -10.55 13.20 -12.76
C PHE A 232 -9.10 13.15 -12.24
N PHE A 233 -8.65 12.04 -11.64
CA PHE A 233 -7.24 11.88 -11.25
C PHE A 233 -6.30 11.89 -12.46
N PHE A 234 -6.67 11.21 -13.54
CA PHE A 234 -5.89 11.19 -14.77
C PHE A 234 -5.90 12.54 -15.49
N MET A 235 -7.05 13.22 -15.51
CA MET A 235 -7.15 14.62 -15.94
C MET A 235 -6.17 15.48 -15.15
N LEU A 236 -6.24 15.46 -13.82
CA LEU A 236 -5.39 16.27 -12.93
C LEU A 236 -3.89 16.03 -13.15
N GLY A 237 -3.51 14.78 -13.42
CA GLY A 237 -2.12 14.44 -13.73
C GLY A 237 -1.66 14.88 -15.13
N SER A 238 -2.58 15.17 -16.05
CA SER A 238 -2.25 15.70 -17.38
C SER A 238 -2.20 17.22 -17.47
N LEU A 239 -2.65 17.92 -16.41
CA LEU A 239 -2.68 19.37 -16.36
C LEU A 239 -1.27 19.97 -16.21
N GLU A 240 -1.12 21.21 -16.66
CA GLU A 240 0.13 21.96 -16.57
C GLU A 240 0.20 22.74 -15.25
N LEU A 241 1.40 22.80 -14.68
CA LEU A 241 1.66 23.53 -13.44
C LEU A 241 1.57 25.04 -13.69
N GLY A 242 0.92 25.76 -12.78
CA GLY A 242 0.81 27.22 -12.83
C GLY A 242 -0.33 27.75 -13.70
N MET A 243 -1.08 26.88 -14.38
CA MET A 243 -2.27 27.24 -15.14
C MET A 243 -3.54 27.17 -14.28
N ASP A 244 -4.49 28.08 -14.54
CA ASP A 244 -5.80 28.10 -13.87
C ASP A 244 -6.88 27.41 -14.69
N TYR A 245 -7.58 26.48 -14.06
CA TYR A 245 -8.63 25.68 -14.67
C TYR A 245 -10.00 26.02 -14.09
N SER A 246 -11.03 26.03 -14.93
CA SER A 246 -12.41 26.32 -14.53
C SER A 246 -13.12 25.12 -13.90
N VAL A 247 -13.93 25.37 -12.87
CA VAL A 247 -14.75 24.38 -12.16
C VAL A 247 -16.12 24.16 -12.83
N GLU A 248 -16.48 24.95 -13.85
CA GLU A 248 -17.81 24.94 -14.47
C GLU A 248 -18.10 23.64 -15.24
N ALA A 249 -17.08 23.09 -15.90
CA ALA A 249 -17.16 21.85 -16.67
C ALA A 249 -17.27 20.58 -15.82
N LEU A 250 -17.05 20.69 -14.50
CA LEU A 250 -16.95 19.53 -13.61
C LEU A 250 -18.33 19.04 -13.15
N THR A 251 -18.46 17.72 -13.09
CA THR A 251 -19.64 17.04 -12.52
C THR A 251 -19.78 17.35 -11.02
N PRO A 252 -20.98 17.22 -10.43
CA PRO A 252 -21.18 17.46 -8.99
C PRO A 252 -20.29 16.56 -8.11
N THR A 253 -20.03 15.33 -8.53
CA THR A 253 -19.10 14.37 -7.90
C THR A 253 -17.65 14.87 -7.97
N GLN A 254 -17.20 15.34 -9.14
CA GLN A 254 -15.87 15.93 -9.31
C GLN A 254 -15.66 17.20 -8.50
N LYS A 255 -16.71 18.00 -8.26
CA LYS A 255 -16.64 19.19 -7.40
C LYS A 255 -16.41 18.83 -5.94
N GLN A 256 -17.08 17.80 -5.43
CA GLN A 256 -16.84 17.27 -4.09
C GLN A 256 -15.43 16.68 -3.98
N LEU A 257 -15.02 15.89 -4.97
CA LEU A 257 -13.68 15.34 -5.06
C LEU A 257 -12.60 16.41 -5.07
N LEU A 258 -12.81 17.52 -5.79
CA LEU A 258 -11.89 18.65 -5.83
C LEU A 258 -11.73 19.31 -4.45
N ASP A 259 -12.80 19.39 -3.67
CA ASP A 259 -12.72 19.87 -2.28
C ASP A 259 -11.89 18.93 -1.40
N ASP A 260 -12.04 17.63 -1.57
CA ASP A 260 -11.25 16.63 -0.84
C ASP A 260 -9.78 16.60 -1.29
N LEU A 261 -9.50 16.65 -2.59
CA LEU A 261 -8.15 16.78 -3.14
C LEU A 261 -7.46 18.10 -2.73
N ALA A 262 -8.23 19.17 -2.55
CA ALA A 262 -7.70 20.42 -2.01
C ALA A 262 -7.29 20.28 -0.55
N ASN A 263 -8.03 19.50 0.24
CA ASN A 263 -7.65 19.16 1.62
C ASN A 263 -6.42 18.24 1.66
N PHE A 264 -6.21 17.39 0.66
CA PHE A 264 -5.02 16.55 0.55
C PHE A 264 -3.79 17.33 0.05
N GLY A 265 -3.98 18.53 -0.48
CA GLY A 265 -2.91 19.35 -1.05
C GLY A 265 -2.55 19.02 -2.50
N LEU A 266 -3.35 18.20 -3.20
CA LEU A 266 -3.15 17.89 -4.62
C LEU A 266 -3.62 19.03 -5.54
N ALA A 267 -4.63 19.78 -5.10
CA ALA A 267 -5.13 20.96 -5.79
C ALA A 267 -5.14 22.17 -4.85
N TYR A 268 -4.96 23.36 -5.39
CA TYR A 268 -5.06 24.61 -4.65
C TYR A 268 -6.30 25.40 -5.10
N ARG A 269 -7.10 25.84 -4.12
CA ARG A 269 -8.23 26.75 -4.31
C ARG A 269 -8.10 27.93 -3.35
N ARG A 270 -8.25 29.15 -3.87
CA ARG A 270 -8.16 30.39 -3.06
C ARG A 270 -9.26 30.48 -1.99
N LYS A 271 -10.48 30.01 -2.31
CA LYS A 271 -11.64 29.96 -1.40
C LYS A 271 -12.45 28.69 -1.69
N LYS A 272 -13.10 28.13 -0.67
CA LYS A 272 -14.12 27.08 -0.83
C LYS A 272 -15.23 27.65 -1.71
N GLY A 273 -15.41 27.10 -2.92
CA GLY A 273 -16.34 27.63 -3.94
C GLY A 273 -15.72 28.54 -4.99
N SER A 274 -14.40 28.76 -5.01
CA SER A 274 -13.73 29.45 -6.12
C SER A 274 -14.01 28.73 -7.44
N SER A 275 -14.36 29.49 -8.49
CA SER A 275 -14.58 28.98 -9.85
C SER A 275 -13.29 28.51 -10.52
N ARG A 276 -12.13 28.76 -9.91
CA ARG A 276 -10.79 28.39 -10.41
C ARG A 276 -10.05 27.51 -9.41
N TYR A 277 -9.32 26.54 -9.94
CA TYR A 277 -8.38 25.69 -9.21
C TYR A 277 -7.04 25.59 -9.92
N TYR A 278 -5.98 25.30 -9.16
CA TYR A 278 -4.61 25.14 -9.64
C TYR A 278 -4.10 23.75 -9.26
N PRO A 279 -3.60 22.93 -10.20
CA PRO A 279 -2.94 21.68 -9.87
C PRO A 279 -1.61 21.95 -9.17
N THR A 280 -1.25 21.10 -8.22
CA THR A 280 0.06 21.14 -7.55
C THR A 280 1.01 20.13 -8.17
N ARG A 281 2.31 20.26 -7.88
CA ARG A 281 3.33 19.30 -8.35
C ARG A 281 3.00 17.87 -7.93
N LEU A 282 2.50 17.66 -6.71
CA LEU A 282 2.07 16.34 -6.22
C LEU A 282 1.07 15.65 -7.14
N ALA A 283 0.19 16.41 -7.80
CA ALA A 283 -0.80 15.85 -8.71
C ALA A 283 -0.23 15.54 -10.10
N THR A 284 0.59 16.42 -10.66
CA THR A 284 1.23 16.23 -11.98
C THR A 284 2.25 15.10 -11.99
N THR A 285 2.83 14.79 -10.83
CA THR A 285 3.83 13.72 -10.68
C THR A 285 3.19 12.36 -10.50
N LEU A 286 1.86 12.27 -10.32
CA LEU A 286 1.14 11.01 -10.20
C LEU A 286 1.18 10.18 -11.48
N THR A 287 0.97 10.81 -12.64
CA THR A 287 0.89 10.12 -13.95
C THR A 287 2.21 10.13 -14.70
N SER A 288 3.20 10.87 -14.20
CA SER A 288 4.56 10.86 -14.70
C SER A 288 5.28 9.66 -14.06
N GLY A 289 5.22 8.49 -14.69
CA GLY A 289 5.78 7.21 -14.22
C GLY A 289 7.31 7.16 -13.98
N ASN A 290 7.96 8.31 -13.81
CA ASN A 290 9.36 8.46 -13.48
C ASN A 290 9.50 9.34 -12.24
N SER A 291 9.80 8.72 -11.10
CA SER A 291 10.02 9.33 -9.78
C SER A 291 11.16 10.37 -9.70
N ALA A 292 11.72 10.81 -10.83
CA ALA A 292 12.96 11.60 -10.90
C ALA A 292 12.77 13.12 -11.01
N VAL A 293 11.55 13.62 -11.26
CA VAL A 293 11.32 15.04 -11.60
C VAL A 293 10.84 15.93 -10.44
N VAL A 294 10.48 15.36 -9.29
CA VAL A 294 9.93 16.14 -8.16
C VAL A 294 11.06 16.75 -7.33
N SER A 295 12.18 16.04 -7.19
CA SER A 295 13.34 16.43 -6.37
C SER A 295 14.32 17.36 -7.09
N SER A 296 14.25 17.49 -8.41
CA SER A 296 15.17 18.30 -9.21
C SER A 296 14.76 19.78 -9.32
N ALA A 297 13.48 20.12 -9.12
CA ALA A 297 12.99 21.50 -9.30
C ALA A 297 13.14 22.41 -8.06
N VAL A 298 13.31 21.85 -6.86
CA VAL A 298 13.38 22.63 -5.60
C VAL A 298 14.79 23.16 -5.31
N SER A 299 15.84 22.61 -5.94
CA SER A 299 17.24 22.95 -5.61
C SER A 299 17.87 24.04 -6.48
N SER A 300 17.15 24.58 -7.48
CA SER A 300 17.71 25.56 -8.42
C SER A 300 17.82 27.01 -7.90
N SER A 301 17.52 27.27 -6.61
CA SER A 301 17.54 28.64 -6.07
C SER A 301 18.67 28.96 -5.08
N THR A 302 19.52 28.01 -4.67
CA THR A 302 20.65 28.37 -3.78
C THR A 302 21.86 27.43 -3.94
N SER A 303 22.91 27.91 -4.63
CA SER A 303 24.36 27.62 -4.47
C SER A 303 25.10 27.34 -5.78
N THR A 304 25.80 28.36 -6.26
CA THR A 304 26.90 28.26 -7.23
C THR A 304 28.18 27.86 -6.51
N THR A 305 28.47 26.56 -6.41
CA THR A 305 29.83 26.06 -6.21
C THR A 305 30.02 24.70 -6.87
N THR A 306 31.06 24.64 -7.69
CA THR A 306 31.61 23.48 -8.39
C THR A 306 31.89 22.29 -7.48
N GLY A 307 31.38 21.11 -7.83
CA GLY A 307 31.78 19.82 -7.23
C GLY A 307 30.70 18.75 -7.34
N ASP A 308 31.05 17.67 -8.04
CA ASP A 308 30.52 16.30 -7.94
C ASP A 308 29.74 15.99 -6.64
N ASP A 309 28.41 15.77 -6.69
CA ASP A 309 27.69 14.78 -5.87
C ASP A 309 26.18 14.68 -6.24
N GLY A 310 25.64 13.45 -6.25
CA GLY A 310 24.23 13.13 -6.50
C GLY A 310 23.30 13.54 -5.36
N ALA A 311 22.89 14.81 -5.33
CA ALA A 311 22.02 15.39 -4.31
C ALA A 311 20.51 15.07 -4.45
N THR A 312 20.14 13.83 -4.79
CA THR A 312 18.71 13.44 -4.88
C THR A 312 18.19 12.55 -3.75
N GLU A 313 19.03 11.90 -2.94
CA GLU A 313 18.63 11.26 -1.67
C GLU A 313 19.85 11.17 -0.74
N GLN A 314 20.35 12.33 -0.29
CA GLN A 314 21.35 12.33 0.78
C GLN A 314 20.67 11.84 2.05
N GLY A 315 20.87 10.56 2.39
CA GLY A 315 20.45 10.05 3.68
C GLY A 315 21.09 10.88 4.79
N PHE A 316 20.40 11.03 5.89
CA PHE A 316 20.75 11.97 6.96
C PHE A 316 21.08 11.27 8.27
N ILE A 317 20.94 9.95 8.35
CA ILE A 317 21.08 9.19 9.58
C ILE A 317 22.47 8.57 9.66
N ILE A 318 23.12 8.77 10.81
CA ILE A 318 24.34 8.08 11.21
C ILE A 318 24.06 7.24 12.45
N VAL A 319 24.40 5.95 12.42
CA VAL A 319 24.24 5.01 13.55
C VAL A 319 25.61 4.48 13.96
N GLU A 320 25.94 4.62 15.24
CA GLU A 320 27.18 4.10 15.85
C GLU A 320 26.97 2.74 16.54
N THR A 321 28.08 2.06 16.85
CA THR A 321 28.10 0.76 17.55
C THR A 321 27.57 0.80 18.99
N ASN A 322 27.52 1.98 19.60
CA ASN A 322 27.07 2.26 20.96
C ASN A 322 25.56 2.61 21.04
N TYR A 323 24.79 2.27 20.00
CA TYR A 323 23.35 2.56 19.88
C TYR A 323 22.99 4.05 19.75
N LYS A 324 23.98 4.93 19.57
CA LYS A 324 23.76 6.35 19.30
C LYS A 324 23.38 6.55 17.84
N LEU A 325 22.38 7.39 17.64
CA LEU A 325 21.87 7.80 16.35
C LEU A 325 21.97 9.32 16.23
N TYR A 326 22.59 9.78 15.15
CA TYR A 326 22.68 11.19 14.79
C TYR A 326 21.92 11.40 13.49
N ALA A 327 20.92 12.27 13.50
CA ALA A 327 20.12 12.59 12.33
C ALA A 327 20.34 14.04 11.93
N TYR A 328 20.90 14.27 10.75
CA TYR A 328 21.14 15.59 10.17
C TYR A 328 19.90 16.07 9.40
N THR A 329 18.86 16.45 10.12
CA THR A 329 17.62 16.89 9.49
C THR A 329 16.96 18.02 10.28
N GLU A 330 16.44 19.00 9.55
CA GLU A 330 15.60 20.07 10.09
C GLU A 330 14.10 19.71 10.03
N SER A 331 13.75 18.69 9.23
CA SER A 331 12.37 18.28 9.01
C SER A 331 11.76 17.72 10.29
N LYS A 332 10.72 18.40 10.79
CA LYS A 332 9.98 17.97 11.98
C LYS A 332 9.35 16.59 11.78
N LEU A 333 8.95 16.25 10.56
CA LEU A 333 8.34 14.95 10.24
C LEU A 333 9.33 13.81 10.50
N GLN A 334 10.54 13.90 9.94
CA GLN A 334 11.57 12.87 10.11
C GLN A 334 11.99 12.71 11.57
N ILE A 335 12.08 13.82 12.32
CA ILE A 335 12.33 13.78 13.77
C ILE A 335 11.20 13.06 14.52
N SER A 336 9.96 13.26 14.09
CA SER A 336 8.80 12.61 14.69
C SER A 336 8.76 11.11 14.39
N VAL A 337 9.16 10.70 13.17
CA VAL A 337 9.31 9.29 12.80
C VAL A 337 10.39 8.62 13.65
N LEU A 338 11.55 9.26 13.84
CA LEU A 338 12.62 8.76 14.72
C LEU A 338 12.15 8.57 16.17
N ARG A 339 11.27 9.46 16.67
CA ARG A 339 10.71 9.36 18.01
C ARG A 339 9.87 8.09 18.25
N LEU A 340 9.38 7.45 17.19
CA LEU A 340 8.57 6.24 17.32
C LEU A 340 9.39 5.05 17.85
N PHE A 341 10.67 4.96 17.50
CA PHE A 341 11.53 3.83 17.85
C PHE A 341 12.85 4.19 18.55
N CYS A 342 13.21 5.47 18.62
CA CYS A 342 14.35 5.98 19.37
C CYS A 342 13.91 6.94 20.50
N GLU A 343 14.73 7.02 21.53
CA GLU A 343 14.61 8.05 22.55
C GLU A 343 15.40 9.29 22.12
N LEU A 344 14.69 10.39 21.83
CA LEU A 344 15.31 11.66 21.47
C LEU A 344 15.91 12.31 22.72
N GLN A 345 17.21 12.58 22.72
CA GLN A 345 17.93 13.15 23.86
C GLN A 345 18.09 14.67 23.70
N THR A 346 18.73 15.11 22.61
CA THR A 346 18.98 16.53 22.36
C THR A 346 18.69 16.89 20.91
N ARG A 347 18.15 18.10 20.72
CA ARG A 347 17.87 18.68 19.41
C ARG A 347 18.71 19.93 19.23
N PHE A 348 19.58 19.91 18.23
CA PHE A 348 20.31 21.08 17.73
C PHE A 348 19.57 21.68 16.52
N ALA A 349 20.10 22.76 15.96
CA ALA A 349 19.48 23.42 14.80
C ALA A 349 19.35 22.46 13.60
N ASN A 350 20.44 21.77 13.25
CA ASN A 350 20.52 20.93 12.03
C ASN A 350 20.89 19.47 12.34
N MET A 351 20.85 19.08 13.62
CA MET A 351 21.22 17.74 14.07
C MET A 351 20.34 17.32 15.25
N VAL A 352 19.90 16.07 15.24
CA VAL A 352 19.20 15.45 16.35
C VAL A 352 20.00 14.26 16.85
N TYR A 353 20.24 14.23 18.15
CA TYR A 353 20.87 13.11 18.83
C TYR A 353 19.80 12.26 19.52
N ALA A 354 19.81 10.97 19.21
CA ALA A 354 18.88 9.99 19.73
C ALA A 354 19.61 8.71 20.16
N LEU A 355 19.00 7.97 21.08
CA LEU A 355 19.51 6.69 21.56
C LEU A 355 18.50 5.58 21.23
N ILE A 356 18.98 4.47 20.69
CA ILE A 356 18.17 3.27 20.49
C ILE A 356 18.23 2.44 21.77
N THR A 357 17.15 2.45 22.56
CA THR A 357 17.06 1.72 23.83
C THR A 357 16.13 0.52 23.71
N ARG A 358 16.29 -0.46 24.61
CA ARG A 358 15.38 -1.61 24.68
C ARG A 358 13.94 -1.17 24.88
N ASP A 359 13.70 -0.17 25.71
CA ASP A 359 12.34 0.30 26.02
C ASP A 359 11.74 1.09 24.85
N SER A 360 12.52 1.86 24.10
CA SER A 360 12.05 2.56 22.90
C SER A 360 11.64 1.56 21.81
N VAL A 361 12.46 0.54 21.55
CA VAL A 361 12.13 -0.50 20.56
C VAL A 361 10.96 -1.36 21.03
N ARG A 362 10.86 -1.71 22.31
CA ARG A 362 9.68 -2.42 22.86
C ARG A 362 8.40 -1.60 22.72
N LYS A 363 8.47 -0.28 22.88
CA LYS A 363 7.34 0.63 22.65
C LYS A 363 6.94 0.63 21.17
N ALA A 364 7.89 0.77 20.25
CA ALA A 364 7.66 0.69 18.81
C ALA A 364 7.02 -0.65 18.41
N LEU A 365 7.54 -1.76 18.94
CA LEU A 365 6.99 -3.09 18.73
C LEU A 365 5.54 -3.16 19.22
N LYS A 366 5.20 -2.63 20.41
CA LYS A 366 3.81 -2.58 20.89
C LYS A 366 2.87 -1.86 19.92
N HIS A 367 3.36 -0.84 19.22
CA HIS A 367 2.63 -0.14 18.16
C HIS A 367 2.52 -0.94 16.84
N GLY A 368 3.19 -2.09 16.75
CA GLY A 368 3.16 -2.99 15.61
C GLY A 368 4.28 -2.75 14.60
N ILE A 369 5.24 -1.88 14.90
CA ILE A 369 6.41 -1.63 14.05
C ILE A 369 7.37 -2.81 14.21
N THR A 370 7.73 -3.48 13.11
CA THR A 370 8.62 -4.67 13.13
C THR A 370 10.09 -4.27 13.13
N ALA A 371 10.97 -5.16 13.62
CA ALA A 371 12.41 -4.92 13.60
C ALA A 371 12.94 -4.66 12.17
N ASN A 372 12.47 -5.45 11.20
CA ASN A 372 12.90 -5.32 9.80
C ASN A 372 12.50 -3.97 9.19
N GLN A 373 11.37 -3.38 9.60
CA GLN A 373 10.98 -2.04 9.14
C GLN A 373 11.88 -0.95 9.71
N ILE A 374 12.25 -1.05 10.99
CA ILE A 374 13.20 -0.12 11.62
C ILE A 374 14.55 -0.21 10.89
N ILE A 375 15.05 -1.43 10.64
CA ILE A 375 16.30 -1.66 9.91
C ILE A 375 16.23 -1.11 8.48
N SER A 376 15.12 -1.36 7.78
CA SER A 376 14.90 -0.85 6.41
C SER A 376 14.91 0.68 6.37
N TYR A 377 14.27 1.34 7.35
CA TYR A 377 14.27 2.80 7.45
C TYR A 377 15.67 3.37 7.72
N LEU A 378 16.40 2.76 8.66
CA LEU A 378 17.78 3.16 8.94
C LEU A 378 18.69 2.96 7.72
N THR A 379 18.41 1.94 6.91
CA THR A 379 19.18 1.63 5.69
C THR A 379 18.87 2.62 4.55
N SER A 380 17.60 2.92 4.29
CA SER A 380 17.19 3.82 3.21
C SER A 380 17.69 5.25 3.45
N HIS A 381 17.60 5.73 4.68
CA HIS A 381 18.00 7.09 5.08
C HIS A 381 19.42 7.18 5.65
N ALA A 382 20.27 6.16 5.46
CA ALA A 382 21.65 6.19 5.90
C ALA A 382 22.49 7.24 5.17
N HIS A 383 23.34 7.95 5.92
CA HIS A 383 24.21 8.98 5.37
C HIS A 383 25.17 8.43 4.29
N PRO A 384 25.48 9.18 3.20
CA PRO A 384 26.38 8.72 2.15
C PRO A 384 27.74 8.24 2.66
N GLN A 385 28.26 8.82 3.74
CA GLN A 385 29.51 8.35 4.38
C GLN A 385 29.37 6.95 5.00
N MET A 386 28.19 6.60 5.52
CA MET A 386 27.91 5.23 5.99
C MET A 386 27.67 4.26 4.84
N LYS A 387 27.06 4.72 3.75
CA LYS A 387 26.89 3.90 2.53
C LYS A 387 28.22 3.43 1.94
N LYS A 388 29.32 4.15 2.20
CA LYS A 388 30.69 3.74 1.81
C LYS A 388 31.26 2.61 2.67
N GLN A 389 30.70 2.35 3.85
CA GLN A 389 31.13 1.29 4.76
C GLN A 389 30.31 0.01 4.54
N THR A 390 30.97 -1.14 4.47
CA THR A 390 30.33 -2.45 4.42
C THR A 390 30.70 -3.25 5.67
N PRO A 391 29.76 -3.64 6.53
CA PRO A 391 28.30 -3.48 6.42
C PRO A 391 27.80 -2.04 6.67
N LEU A 392 26.71 -1.64 6.01
CA LEU A 392 26.13 -0.28 6.07
C LEU A 392 25.62 0.09 7.46
N LEU A 393 25.03 -0.86 8.18
CA LEU A 393 24.65 -0.70 9.59
C LEU A 393 25.54 -1.61 10.46
N PRO A 394 25.93 -1.15 11.67
CA PRO A 394 26.65 -2.00 12.61
C PRO A 394 25.86 -3.29 12.92
N PRO A 395 26.45 -4.49 12.74
CA PRO A 395 25.73 -5.75 12.94
C PRO A 395 25.25 -5.91 14.38
N THR A 396 26.00 -5.39 15.34
CA THR A 396 25.62 -5.37 16.76
C THR A 396 24.27 -4.70 16.99
N VAL A 397 24.01 -3.57 16.32
CA VAL A 397 22.74 -2.84 16.46
C VAL A 397 21.60 -3.60 15.78
N VAL A 398 21.84 -4.13 14.58
CA VAL A 398 20.85 -4.90 13.81
C VAL A 398 20.40 -6.15 14.57
N ASP A 399 21.35 -6.92 15.08
CA ASP A 399 21.07 -8.14 15.83
C ASP A 399 20.38 -7.84 17.14
N GLN A 400 20.78 -6.77 17.84
CA GLN A 400 20.14 -6.37 19.08
C GLN A 400 18.67 -5.97 18.90
N ILE A 401 18.34 -5.24 17.82
CA ILE A 401 16.94 -4.89 17.50
C ILE A 401 16.11 -6.15 17.24
N ARG A 402 16.67 -7.14 16.53
CA ARG A 402 16.01 -8.43 16.28
C ARG A 402 15.83 -9.25 17.55
N LEU A 403 16.84 -9.27 18.43
CA LEU A 403 16.76 -9.96 19.72
C LEU A 403 15.66 -9.35 20.60
N TRP A 404 15.49 -8.02 20.61
CA TRP A 404 14.40 -7.38 21.34
C TRP A 404 13.01 -7.72 20.78
N GLU A 405 12.88 -7.94 19.46
CA GLU A 405 11.64 -8.45 18.86
C GLU A 405 11.38 -9.92 19.25
N MET A 406 12.40 -10.78 19.19
CA MET A 406 12.31 -12.19 19.61
C MET A 406 11.97 -12.31 21.10
N GLU A 407 12.48 -11.42 21.94
CA GLU A 407 12.17 -11.38 23.37
C GLU A 407 10.66 -11.20 23.60
N ARG A 408 10.00 -10.35 22.79
CA ARG A 408 8.54 -10.18 22.87
C ARG A 408 7.79 -11.39 22.33
N ASN A 409 8.25 -11.94 21.21
CA ASN A 409 7.58 -13.07 20.55
C ASN A 409 7.90 -14.44 21.22
N ARG A 410 8.52 -14.43 22.39
CA ARG A 410 8.92 -15.64 23.13
C ARG A 410 7.72 -16.48 23.60
N LEU A 411 6.58 -15.85 23.85
CA LEU A 411 5.37 -16.52 24.32
C LEU A 411 4.29 -16.45 23.23
N VAL A 412 3.92 -17.59 22.69
CA VAL A 412 2.76 -17.74 21.80
C VAL A 412 1.61 -18.25 22.65
N ALA A 413 0.63 -17.40 22.90
CA ALA A 413 -0.61 -17.79 23.53
C ALA A 413 -1.54 -18.35 22.45
N THR A 414 -1.81 -19.66 22.51
CA THR A 414 -2.76 -20.33 21.63
C THR A 414 -3.95 -20.78 22.46
N GLU A 415 -5.14 -20.30 22.11
CA GLU A 415 -6.38 -20.76 22.75
C GLU A 415 -6.60 -22.24 22.40
N CYS A 416 -6.71 -23.08 23.41
CA CYS A 416 -6.80 -24.51 23.24
C CYS A 416 -7.66 -25.17 24.31
N HIS A 417 -8.27 -26.29 23.94
CA HIS A 417 -8.97 -27.15 24.89
C HIS A 417 -8.05 -28.28 25.33
N LEU A 418 -7.84 -28.38 26.65
CA LEU A 418 -7.06 -29.43 27.27
C LEU A 418 -7.92 -30.65 27.58
N TYR A 419 -7.62 -31.79 26.96
CA TYR A 419 -8.18 -33.08 27.30
C TYR A 419 -7.28 -33.77 28.34
N LYS A 420 -7.88 -34.12 29.48
CA LYS A 420 -7.23 -34.80 30.61
C LYS A 420 -8.10 -35.96 31.11
N GLU A 421 -7.53 -36.78 32.01
CA GLU A 421 -8.24 -37.85 32.74
C GLU A 421 -8.71 -39.04 31.86
N PHE A 422 -7.85 -39.51 30.94
CA PHE A 422 -8.11 -40.77 30.22
C PHE A 422 -7.91 -41.99 31.11
N ARG A 423 -8.95 -42.83 31.20
CA ARG A 423 -8.96 -44.07 31.99
C ARG A 423 -7.99 -45.11 31.44
N ASN A 424 -8.06 -45.35 30.13
CA ASN A 424 -7.26 -46.36 29.44
C ASN A 424 -6.24 -45.71 28.51
N GLN A 425 -5.05 -46.32 28.44
CA GLN A 425 -3.98 -45.88 27.53
C GLN A 425 -4.40 -46.00 26.06
N GLY A 426 -5.11 -47.08 25.69
CA GLY A 426 -5.61 -47.28 24.33
C GLY A 426 -6.66 -46.23 23.91
N ASP A 427 -7.47 -45.73 24.85
CA ASP A 427 -8.45 -44.67 24.56
C ASP A 427 -7.74 -43.33 24.31
N TYR A 428 -6.71 -43.02 25.09
CA TYR A 428 -5.85 -41.85 24.86
C TYR A 428 -5.19 -41.91 23.48
N GLU A 429 -4.56 -43.03 23.12
CA GLU A 429 -3.86 -43.19 21.84
C GLU A 429 -4.80 -43.16 20.64
N MET A 430 -6.01 -43.72 20.76
CA MET A 430 -7.01 -43.68 19.70
C MET A 430 -7.51 -42.26 19.43
N VAL A 431 -7.83 -41.52 20.48
CA VAL A 431 -8.31 -40.14 20.35
C VAL A 431 -7.16 -39.22 19.88
N LEU A 432 -5.94 -39.44 20.38
CA LEU A 432 -4.75 -38.72 19.90
C LEU A 432 -4.52 -38.98 18.42
N ARG A 433 -4.54 -40.24 17.95
CA ARG A 433 -4.39 -40.57 16.52
C ARG A 433 -5.45 -39.89 15.66
N HIS A 434 -6.70 -39.88 16.10
CA HIS A 434 -7.78 -39.20 15.38
C HIS A 434 -7.56 -37.69 15.32
N ALA A 435 -7.17 -37.06 16.43
CA ALA A 435 -6.89 -35.63 16.49
C ALA A 435 -5.63 -35.24 15.68
N THR A 436 -4.60 -36.08 15.68
CA THR A 436 -3.37 -35.91 14.90
C THR A 436 -3.64 -36.06 13.41
N ASN A 437 -4.46 -37.04 12.99
CA ASN A 437 -4.85 -37.22 11.59
C ASN A 437 -5.61 -36.01 11.02
N LEU A 438 -6.36 -35.31 11.86
CA LEU A 438 -7.07 -34.08 11.50
C LEU A 438 -6.21 -32.81 11.62
N GLY A 439 -5.00 -32.91 12.17
CA GLY A 439 -4.07 -31.79 12.30
C GLY A 439 -4.41 -30.78 13.41
N PHE A 440 -5.27 -31.13 14.37
CA PHE A 440 -5.75 -30.20 15.40
C PHE A 440 -4.99 -30.25 16.73
N VAL A 441 -3.98 -31.12 16.88
CA VAL A 441 -3.22 -31.28 18.13
C VAL A 441 -2.12 -30.24 18.23
N ILE A 442 -2.13 -29.43 19.30
CA ILE A 442 -1.11 -28.40 19.55
C ILE A 442 0.01 -28.94 20.43
N TRP A 443 -0.35 -29.66 21.48
CA TRP A 443 0.59 -30.22 22.45
C TRP A 443 0.08 -31.55 22.99
N SER A 444 0.98 -32.50 23.20
CA SER A 444 0.64 -33.81 23.77
C SER A 444 1.67 -34.23 24.82
N ASN A 445 1.20 -34.96 25.82
CA ASN A 445 2.03 -35.54 26.87
C ASN A 445 1.53 -36.95 27.19
N ALA A 446 2.25 -37.94 26.68
CA ALA A 446 1.91 -39.35 26.87
C ALA A 446 2.02 -39.80 28.34
N LYS A 447 2.94 -39.24 29.13
CA LYS A 447 3.17 -39.64 30.53
C LYS A 447 1.98 -39.29 31.43
N LYS A 448 1.37 -38.13 31.19
CA LYS A 448 0.20 -37.66 31.95
C LYS A 448 -1.13 -37.98 31.26
N ARG A 449 -1.11 -38.59 30.06
CA ARG A 449 -2.27 -38.82 29.21
C ARG A 449 -3.08 -37.53 29.01
N MET A 450 -2.41 -36.48 28.55
CA MET A 450 -3.06 -35.19 28.27
C MET A 450 -2.65 -34.71 26.89
N PHE A 451 -3.59 -34.13 26.16
CA PHE A 451 -3.28 -33.41 24.94
C PHE A 451 -4.20 -32.20 24.80
N SER A 452 -3.72 -31.19 24.08
CA SER A 452 -4.47 -29.97 23.79
C SER A 452 -4.82 -29.92 22.31
N VAL A 453 -6.03 -29.44 22.03
CA VAL A 453 -6.61 -29.32 20.70
C VAL A 453 -6.98 -27.87 20.44
N THR A 454 -6.89 -27.42 19.19
CA THR A 454 -7.43 -26.12 18.75
C THR A 454 -8.94 -26.01 19.04
N GLU A 455 -9.46 -24.79 19.12
CA GLU A 455 -10.89 -24.54 19.28
C GLU A 455 -11.71 -25.16 18.14
N GLU A 456 -11.26 -24.99 16.89
CA GLU A 456 -11.90 -25.59 15.70
C GLU A 456 -11.94 -27.12 15.76
N GLY A 457 -10.87 -27.75 16.28
CA GLY A 457 -10.78 -29.19 16.42
C GLY A 457 -11.61 -29.76 17.57
N HIS A 458 -12.04 -28.92 18.51
CA HIS A 458 -12.74 -29.35 19.71
C HIS A 458 -14.06 -30.04 19.41
N GLU A 459 -14.86 -29.49 18.49
CA GLU A 459 -16.16 -30.06 18.12
C GLU A 459 -15.99 -31.43 17.45
N HIS A 460 -15.01 -31.55 16.57
CA HIS A 460 -14.70 -32.79 15.86
C HIS A 460 -14.24 -33.89 16.81
N VAL A 461 -13.32 -33.58 17.73
CA VAL A 461 -12.81 -34.54 18.72
C VAL A 461 -13.91 -34.91 19.73
N ARG A 462 -14.71 -33.95 20.18
CA ARG A 462 -15.86 -34.19 21.06
C ARG A 462 -16.90 -35.11 20.41
N ASN A 463 -17.23 -34.89 19.15
CA ASN A 463 -18.19 -35.74 18.42
C ASN A 463 -17.65 -37.16 18.23
N TYR A 464 -16.35 -37.32 17.97
CA TYR A 464 -15.71 -38.63 17.90
C TYR A 464 -15.78 -39.39 19.24
N ILE A 465 -15.47 -38.71 20.34
CA ILE A 465 -15.55 -39.29 21.70
C ILE A 465 -17.00 -39.70 22.02
N LYS A 466 -17.98 -38.84 21.72
CA LYS A 466 -19.42 -39.16 21.92
C LYS A 466 -19.85 -40.38 21.13
N LYS A 467 -19.47 -40.48 19.84
CA LYS A 467 -19.77 -41.65 18.99
C LYS A 467 -19.16 -42.94 19.56
N LYS A 468 -17.93 -42.88 20.07
CA LYS A 468 -17.27 -44.05 20.68
C LYS A 468 -17.90 -44.47 22.01
N ILE A 469 -18.32 -43.52 22.84
CA ILE A 469 -19.09 -43.80 24.07
C ILE A 469 -20.43 -44.46 23.72
N ALA A 470 -21.12 -43.97 22.69
CA ALA A 470 -22.38 -44.54 22.22
C ALA A 470 -22.19 -45.97 21.66
N GLN A 471 -21.16 -46.20 20.84
CA GLN A 471 -20.83 -47.54 20.30
C GLN A 471 -20.47 -48.56 21.40
N ARG A 472 -19.79 -48.14 22.48
CA ARG A 472 -19.52 -49.01 23.63
C ARG A 472 -20.78 -49.32 24.42
N LYS A 473 -21.73 -48.39 24.54
CA LYS A 473 -23.03 -48.63 25.18
C LYS A 473 -23.91 -49.59 24.37
N THR A 474 -23.84 -49.55 23.03
CA THR A 474 -24.60 -50.48 22.17
C THR A 474 -23.97 -51.88 22.11
N ASN A 475 -22.64 -51.99 22.21
CA ASN A 475 -21.95 -53.28 22.23
C ASN A 475 -21.86 -53.92 23.63
N GLY A 476 -22.13 -53.16 24.71
CA GLY A 476 -21.97 -53.58 26.10
C GLY A 476 -23.28 -53.91 26.80
N GLY A 477 -24.17 -54.68 26.17
CA GLY A 477 -25.41 -55.19 26.76
C GLY A 477 -25.22 -56.34 27.77
N GLY A 478 -24.06 -56.44 28.41
CA GLY A 478 -23.75 -57.53 29.34
C GLY A 478 -22.39 -57.33 30.00
N GLU A 479 -22.33 -56.41 30.96
CA GLU A 479 -21.63 -56.56 32.25
C GLU A 479 -21.61 -55.22 32.98
N ALA A 480 -22.18 -55.24 34.17
CA ALA A 480 -22.27 -54.10 35.07
C ALA A 480 -20.88 -53.68 35.56
N GLY A 481 -20.65 -52.36 35.65
CA GLY A 481 -19.61 -51.80 36.52
C GLY A 481 -18.41 -51.13 35.85
N SER A 482 -18.59 -50.19 34.92
CA SER A 482 -17.55 -49.16 34.68
C SER A 482 -18.13 -47.83 34.19
N GLY A 483 -18.81 -47.11 35.08
CA GLY A 483 -19.37 -45.78 34.78
C GLY A 483 -18.27 -44.80 34.39
N ILE A 484 -18.26 -44.34 33.12
CA ILE A 484 -17.31 -43.36 32.56
C ILE A 484 -17.45 -42.02 33.29
N GLY A 485 -16.35 -41.57 33.88
CA GLY A 485 -16.19 -40.22 34.38
C GLY A 485 -16.11 -39.32 33.16
N THR A 486 -17.13 -38.50 32.98
CA THR A 486 -17.09 -37.37 32.05
C THR A 486 -15.82 -36.57 32.31
N PRO A 487 -14.98 -36.28 31.31
CA PRO A 487 -13.93 -35.30 31.49
C PRO A 487 -14.62 -33.99 31.87
N ASN A 488 -14.30 -33.51 33.08
CA ASN A 488 -14.90 -32.31 33.63
C ASN A 488 -14.56 -31.15 32.68
N ASN A 489 -15.56 -30.60 32.00
CA ASN A 489 -15.42 -29.41 31.16
C ASN A 489 -15.08 -28.26 32.11
N GLY A 490 -13.77 -28.01 32.29
CA GLY A 490 -13.30 -26.79 32.92
C GLY A 490 -13.74 -25.61 32.07
N SER A 491 -14.66 -24.81 32.62
CA SER A 491 -14.90 -23.44 32.21
C SER A 491 -13.57 -22.68 32.08
N PRO A 492 -13.47 -21.66 31.21
CA PRO A 492 -12.23 -20.90 31.05
C PRO A 492 -11.96 -20.12 32.34
N SER A 493 -11.01 -20.61 33.15
CA SER A 493 -10.42 -19.80 34.21
C SER A 493 -9.40 -18.89 33.56
N VAL A 494 -9.83 -17.66 33.27
CA VAL A 494 -8.93 -16.54 32.96
C VAL A 494 -8.12 -16.21 34.21
N ARG A 495 -6.82 -16.50 34.18
CA ARG A 495 -5.80 -15.79 34.96
C ARG A 495 -4.53 -15.68 34.14
#